data_AF-A0A4C1YYP3-F1
#
_entry.id   AF-A0A4C1YYP3-F1
#
_cell.length_a   1.000
_cell.length_b   1.000
_cell.length_c   1.000
_cell.angle_alpha   90.00
_cell.angle_beta   90.00
_cell.angle_gamma   90.00
#
_symmetry.space_group_name_H-M   'P 1'
#
loop_
_entity.id
_entity.type
_entity.pdbx_description
1 polymer ?
#
loop_
_entity_poly.entity_id
_entity_poly.type
_entity_poly.pdbx_seq_one_letter_code
_entity_poly.pdbx_strand_id
1 'polypeptide(L)'
;MFSGQSASSIEEEANHALARVHCWRVINKLRFAPSKTNSMVLTKKLKYDDPVVHMNGEQISSVGEIRLLGLTIDKKLRFIPHVAKACKKAANI
;
A
#
# COMPACT_ATOMS: atom_id res chain seq x y z
N MET A 1 9.71 2.16 3.33
CA MET A 1 8.67 1.92 4.36
C MET A 1 8.73 3.12 5.27
N PHE A 2 7.65 3.92 5.35
CA PHE A 2 7.60 5.10 6.23
C PHE A 2 7.29 4.65 7.66
N SER A 3 7.83 5.35 8.65
CA SER A 3 7.65 4.96 10.06
C SER A 3 7.49 6.19 10.93
N GLY A 4 6.40 6.23 11.70
CA GLY A 4 6.08 7.33 12.59
C GLY A 4 5.27 6.87 13.80
N GLN A 5 5.23 7.69 14.84
CA GLN A 5 4.47 7.40 16.05
C GLN A 5 2.98 7.76 15.93
N SER A 6 2.63 8.66 15.01
CA SER A 6 1.25 9.08 14.69
C SER A 6 0.90 8.84 13.24
N ALA A 7 -0.40 8.76 12.94
CA ALA A 7 -0.89 8.68 11.56
C ALA A 7 -0.49 9.92 10.75
N SER A 8 -0.57 11.11 11.37
CA SER A 8 -0.18 12.38 10.74
C SER A 8 1.27 12.41 10.28
N SER A 9 2.21 11.93 11.11
CA SER A 9 3.63 11.90 10.75
C SER A 9 3.89 10.94 9.58
N ILE A 10 3.21 9.79 9.56
CA ILE A 10 3.30 8.83 8.44
C ILE A 10 2.68 9.43 7.17
N GLU A 11 1.57 10.14 7.29
CA GLU A 11 0.89 10.82 6.20
C GLU A 11 1.79 11.88 5.56
N GLU A 12 2.36 12.78 6.35
CA GLU A 12 3.27 13.83 5.88
C GLU A 12 4.48 13.22 5.16
N GLU A 13 5.12 12.22 5.76
CA GLU A 13 6.32 11.60 5.18
C GLU A 13 5.99 10.84 3.89
N ALA A 14 4.89 10.09 3.86
CA ALA A 14 4.45 9.35 2.68
C ALA A 14 4.11 10.28 1.50
N ASN A 15 3.36 11.37 1.77
CA ASN A 15 3.01 12.36 0.75
C ASN A 15 4.25 13.12 0.25
N HIS A 16 5.19 13.46 1.14
CA HIS A 16 6.46 14.08 0.74
C HIS A 16 7.25 13.16 -0.20
N ALA A 17 7.37 11.88 0.15
CA ALA A 17 8.06 10.93 -0.70
C ALA A 17 7.36 10.72 -2.06
N LEU A 18 6.02 10.70 -2.09
CA LEU A 18 5.27 10.64 -3.34
C LEU A 18 5.45 11.90 -4.21
N ALA A 19 5.64 13.07 -3.62
CA ALA A 19 5.99 14.28 -4.37
C ALA A 19 7.36 14.13 -5.08
N ARG A 20 8.35 13.51 -4.41
CA ARG A 20 9.65 13.22 -5.04
C ARG A 20 9.52 12.19 -6.18
N VAL A 21 8.70 11.16 -5.96
CA VAL A 21 8.38 10.14 -6.98
C VAL A 21 7.65 10.76 -8.17
N HIS A 22 6.79 11.76 -7.95
CA HIS A 22 6.14 12.52 -9.01
C HIS A 22 7.16 13.28 -9.86
N CYS A 23 8.10 14.01 -9.26
CA CYS A 23 9.17 14.69 -10.00
C CYS A 23 9.99 13.71 -10.84
N TRP A 24 10.40 12.58 -10.26
CA TRP A 24 11.14 11.53 -10.98
C TRP A 24 10.33 10.98 -12.16
N ARG A 25 9.03 10.71 -11.98
CA ARG A 25 8.13 10.24 -13.03
C ARG A 25 8.09 11.22 -14.22
N VAL A 26 8.00 12.53 -13.95
CA VAL A 26 7.96 13.57 -14.98
C VAL A 26 9.24 13.56 -15.82
N ILE A 27 10.41 13.52 -15.16
CA ILE A 27 11.73 13.43 -15.83
C ILE A 27 11.79 12.19 -16.73
N ASN A 28 11.24 11.06 -16.26
CA ASN A 28 11.25 9.80 -16.99
C ASN A 28 10.06 9.60 -17.94
N LYS A 29 9.22 10.64 -18.13
CA LYS A 29 8.02 10.61 -18.99
C LYS A 29 7.06 9.45 -18.68
N LEU A 30 7.02 8.99 -17.44
CA LEU A 30 6.12 7.92 -17.00
C LEU A 30 4.71 8.47 -16.69
N ARG A 31 3.70 7.60 -16.69
CA ARG A 31 2.35 7.93 -16.23
C ARG A 31 1.88 6.95 -15.15
N PHE A 32 1.70 7.46 -13.93
CA PHE A 32 1.08 6.70 -12.84
C PHE A 32 -0.42 6.90 -12.85
N ALA A 33 -1.15 5.82 -12.59
CA ALA A 33 -2.60 5.80 -12.47
C ALA A 33 -2.97 5.65 -10.99
N PRO A 34 -3.46 6.71 -10.31
CA PRO A 34 -3.83 6.63 -8.89
C PRO A 34 -4.87 5.54 -8.62
N SER A 35 -5.83 5.36 -9.55
CA SER A 35 -6.86 4.30 -9.48
C SER A 35 -6.33 2.86 -9.49
N LYS A 36 -5.07 2.64 -9.87
CA LYS A 36 -4.39 1.33 -9.81
C LYS A 36 -3.40 1.22 -8.66
N THR A 37 -3.19 2.31 -7.92
CA THR A 37 -2.28 2.38 -6.78
C THR A 37 -3.07 2.25 -5.50
N ASN A 38 -2.61 1.40 -4.59
CA ASN A 38 -3.22 1.24 -3.28
C ASN A 38 -2.17 1.49 -2.18
N SER A 39 -2.61 1.94 -1.01
CA SER A 39 -1.82 1.99 0.22
C SER A 39 -2.25 0.87 1.17
N MET A 40 -1.37 0.46 2.08
CA MET A 40 -1.70 -0.47 3.15
C MET A 40 -0.93 -0.07 4.40
N VAL A 41 -1.65 0.06 5.53
CA VAL A 41 -1.05 0.37 6.83
C VAL A 41 -0.64 -0.92 7.53
N LEU A 42 0.63 -0.99 7.93
CA LEU A 42 1.16 -2.08 8.75
C LEU A 42 1.38 -1.56 10.18
N THR A 43 0.63 -2.08 11.13
CA THR A 43 0.73 -1.67 12.54
C THR A 43 0.30 -2.77 13.49
N LYS A 44 0.88 -2.76 14.70
CA LYS A 44 0.43 -3.59 15.84
C LYS A 44 -0.61 -2.87 16.71
N LYS A 45 -0.87 -1.59 16.48
CA LYS A 45 -1.84 -0.80 17.25
C LYS A 45 -3.25 -1.29 16.94
N LEU A 46 -4.06 -1.45 17.99
CA LEU A 46 -5.48 -1.83 17.85
C LEU A 46 -6.32 -0.66 17.31
N LYS A 47 -6.01 0.55 17.76
CA LYS A 47 -6.63 1.80 17.30
C LYS A 47 -5.56 2.68 16.67
N TYR A 48 -5.84 3.13 15.45
CA TYR A 48 -5.02 4.05 14.69
C TYR A 48 -5.91 4.71 13.64
N ASP A 49 -5.54 5.92 13.22
CA ASP A 49 -6.16 6.58 12.09
C ASP A 49 -5.45 6.15 10.80
N ASP A 50 -6.23 5.94 9.73
CA ASP A 50 -5.66 5.63 8.42
C ASP A 50 -5.06 6.91 7.80
N PRO A 51 -3.77 6.92 7.43
CA PRO A 51 -3.15 8.08 6.79
C PRO A 51 -3.71 8.29 5.39
N VAL A 52 -3.93 9.56 5.04
CA VAL A 52 -4.48 9.98 3.75
C VAL A 52 -3.33 10.25 2.77
N VAL A 53 -3.14 9.33 1.84
CA VAL A 53 -2.05 9.40 0.86
C VAL A 53 -2.59 9.85 -0.49
N HIS A 54 -1.88 10.76 -1.15
CA HIS A 54 -2.26 11.34 -2.43
C HIS A 54 -1.23 11.02 -3.52
N MET A 55 -1.71 10.73 -4.73
CA MET A 55 -0.90 10.58 -5.93
C MET A 55 -1.53 11.39 -7.05
N ASN A 56 -0.76 12.30 -7.65
CA ASN A 56 -1.24 13.22 -8.69
C ASN A 56 -2.46 14.07 -8.27
N GLY A 57 -2.58 14.40 -6.98
CA GLY A 57 -3.73 15.13 -6.44
C GLY A 57 -4.98 14.27 -6.15
N GLU A 58 -4.96 12.97 -6.48
CA GLU A 58 -6.03 12.04 -6.13
C GLU A 58 -5.64 11.23 -4.89
N GLN A 59 -6.58 11.02 -3.97
CA GLN A 59 -6.38 10.12 -2.83
C GLN A 59 -6.31 8.66 -3.31
N ILE A 60 -5.29 7.93 -2.86
CA ILE A 60 -5.17 6.49 -3.16
C ILE A 60 -5.95 5.65 -2.14
N SER A 61 -6.51 4.53 -2.58
CA SER A 61 -7.29 3.63 -1.73
C SER A 61 -6.42 2.86 -0.74
N SER A 62 -6.86 2.81 0.52
CA SER A 62 -6.27 1.93 1.54
C SER A 62 -6.88 0.53 1.42
N VAL A 63 -6.03 -0.51 1.44
CA VAL A 63 -6.44 -1.91 1.33
C VAL A 63 -5.91 -2.74 2.50
N GLY A 64 -6.64 -3.81 2.84
CA GLY A 64 -6.22 -4.76 3.88
C GLY A 64 -5.35 -5.91 3.37
N GLU A 65 -5.18 -6.02 2.07
CA GLU A 65 -4.41 -7.06 1.39
C GLU A 65 -3.78 -6.48 0.13
N ILE A 66 -2.51 -6.79 -0.12
CA ILE A 66 -1.83 -6.46 -1.37
C ILE A 66 -1.24 -7.72 -2.00
N ARG A 67 -1.28 -7.78 -3.33
CA ARG A 67 -0.60 -8.82 -4.10
C ARG A 67 0.64 -8.25 -4.77
N LEU A 68 1.80 -8.75 -4.39
CA LEU A 68 3.09 -8.34 -4.93
C LEU A 68 3.80 -9.56 -5.53
N LEU A 69 4.02 -9.55 -6.85
CA LEU A 69 4.73 -10.62 -7.58
C LEU A 69 4.22 -12.05 -7.30
N GLY A 70 2.91 -12.20 -7.08
CA GLY A 70 2.29 -13.50 -6.78
C GLY A 70 2.17 -13.82 -5.28
N LEU A 71 2.91 -13.13 -4.43
CA LEU A 71 2.74 -13.19 -2.97
C LEU A 71 1.56 -12.33 -2.55
N THR A 72 0.73 -12.84 -1.64
CA THR A 72 -0.41 -12.10 -1.09
C THR A 72 -0.10 -11.77 0.37
N ILE A 73 -0.10 -10.50 0.71
CA ILE A 73 0.31 -9.99 2.03
C ILE A 73 -0.91 -9.29 2.63
N ASP A 74 -1.42 -9.80 3.75
CA ASP A 74 -2.48 -9.12 4.50
C ASP A 74 -1.89 -8.14 5.51
N LYS A 75 -2.67 -7.12 5.89
CA LYS A 75 -2.25 -6.05 6.82
C LYS A 75 -1.78 -6.54 8.20
N LYS A 76 -2.17 -7.75 8.59
CA LYS A 76 -1.74 -8.39 9.84
C LYS A 76 -0.51 -9.29 9.66
N LEU A 77 0.05 -9.37 8.46
CA LEU A 77 1.21 -10.20 8.09
C LEU A 77 1.02 -11.68 8.45
N ARG A 78 -0.20 -12.21 8.33
CA ARG A 78 -0.53 -13.61 8.67
C ARG A 78 -0.41 -14.54 7.47
N PHE A 79 -0.43 -14.00 6.25
CA PHE A 79 -0.39 -14.73 4.97
C PHE A 79 -1.53 -15.76 4.79
N ILE A 80 -2.59 -15.67 5.60
CA ILE A 80 -3.73 -16.59 5.52
C ILE A 80 -4.37 -16.57 4.12
N PRO A 81 -4.65 -15.41 3.50
CA PRO A 81 -5.22 -15.38 2.16
C PRO A 81 -4.28 -16.01 1.12
N HIS A 82 -2.97 -15.84 1.29
CA HIS A 82 -1.96 -16.45 0.41
C HIS A 82 -2.01 -17.97 0.49
N VAL A 83 -1.95 -18.52 1.71
CA VAL A 83 -1.98 -19.97 1.94
C VAL A 83 -3.28 -20.55 1.42
N ALA A 84 -4.43 -19.94 1.72
CA ALA A 84 -5.72 -20.39 1.22
C ALA A 84 -5.75 -20.44 -0.32
N LYS A 85 -5.19 -19.41 -1.00
CA LYS A 85 -5.11 -19.37 -2.46
C LYS A 85 -4.16 -20.42 -3.02
N ALA A 86 -3.03 -20.66 -2.37
CA ALA A 86 -2.08 -21.69 -2.75
C ALA A 86 -2.69 -23.09 -2.62
N CYS A 87 -3.39 -23.39 -1.52
CA CYS A 87 -4.09 -24.65 -1.31
C CYS A 87 -5.17 -24.89 -2.37
N LYS A 88 -6.01 -23.88 -2.67
CA LYS A 88 -7.01 -23.98 -3.74
C LYS A 88 -6.37 -24.30 -5.09
N LYS A 89 -5.32 -23.55 -5.46
CA LYS A 89 -4.58 -23.79 -6.70
C LYS A 89 -3.98 -25.19 -6.78
N ALA A 90 -3.47 -25.72 -5.67
CA ALA A 90 -2.90 -27.07 -5.60
C ALA A 90 -3.98 -28.16 -5.72
N ALA A 91 -5.18 -27.91 -5.23
CA ALA A 91 -6.30 -28.85 -5.31
C ALA A 91 -6.94 -28.94 -6.71
N ASN A 92 -6.53 -28.10 -7.68
CA ASN A 92 -7.21 -27.93 -8.97
C ASN A 92 -8.72 -27.62 -8.85
N ILE A 93 -9.11 -26.94 -7.76
CA ILE A 93 -10.46 -26.41 -7.52
C ILE A 93 -10.41 -24.89 -7.59
#